data_AF-A0A0M3IZX4-F1
#
_entry.id   AF-A0A0M3IZX4-F1
#
_cell.length_a   1.000
_cell.length_b   1.000
_cell.length_c   1.000
_cell.angle_alpha   90.00
_cell.angle_beta   90.00
_cell.angle_gamma   90.00
#
_symmetry.space_group_name_H-M   'P 1'
#
loop_
_entity.id
_entity.type
_entity.pdbx_description
1 polymer ?
#
loop_
_entity_poly.entity_id
_entity_poly.type
_entity_poly.pdbx_seq_one_letter_code
_entity_poly.pdbx_strand_id
1 'polypeptide(L)'
;MDRRGPGSSVSSCPSPARRQVFPACAIEALEQVTKICGQQTQKWRGPAGATAVRNNELQHLLDNDLFFVSARRRDLKLNPNQQFQLLALLCEYFNERSSEPRGHQYYYFEVIFCGREGEGLLHDIRISVLMNLCSLSIQYPCYSLLNHVSQWLHKIGSGKSYAQQIINLLVDHFIMSPSDWNLHEHLLPLADEVPEFVSYFVAYSVTKTTIRTALIDVLAHWLTGAQSNRIITFIKETPTITKYFANNTFWLLVLYDCTSSFGSKSVLHGITT
;
A
#
# COMPACT_ATOMS: atom_id res chain seq x y z
N MET A 1 -55.44 45.42 -14.45
CA MET A 1 -54.22 46.13 -14.03
C MET A 1 -54.25 46.16 -12.51
N ASP A 2 -53.42 45.53 -11.69
CA ASP A 2 -52.28 44.60 -11.79
C ASP A 2 -52.20 43.93 -10.39
N ARG A 3 -52.30 42.61 -10.27
CA ARG A 3 -51.21 41.61 -10.14
C ARG A 3 -50.23 41.81 -8.95
N ARG A 4 -50.24 40.76 -8.10
CA ARG A 4 -49.13 40.13 -7.36
C ARG A 4 -48.62 40.80 -6.08
N GLY A 5 -49.02 40.23 -4.94
CA GLY A 5 -48.15 40.13 -3.77
C GLY A 5 -47.21 38.91 -3.91
N PRO A 6 -45.89 39.04 -3.72
CA PRO A 6 -45.01 37.92 -3.40
C PRO A 6 -44.98 37.77 -1.86
N GLY A 7 -44.78 36.62 -1.26
CA GLY A 7 -44.29 35.34 -1.74
C GLY A 7 -43.75 34.63 -0.49
N SER A 8 -44.22 33.41 -0.28
CA SER A 8 -43.50 32.29 0.37
C SER A 8 -42.37 32.65 1.33
N SER A 9 -42.58 32.38 2.62
CA SER A 9 -41.50 32.09 3.57
C SER A 9 -40.77 30.84 3.09
N VAL A 10 -39.73 31.08 2.29
CA VAL A 10 -38.77 30.09 1.82
C VAL A 10 -38.17 29.42 3.05
N SER A 11 -38.36 28.10 3.14
CA SER A 11 -37.59 27.25 4.05
C SER A 11 -36.12 27.56 3.84
N SER A 12 -35.44 27.97 4.91
CA SER A 12 -33.99 28.10 4.94
C SER A 12 -33.36 26.80 4.45
N CYS A 13 -32.86 26.80 3.21
CA CYS A 13 -31.88 25.82 2.77
C CYS A 13 -30.75 25.80 3.80
N PRO A 14 -30.31 24.62 4.28
CA PRO A 14 -29.10 24.57 5.08
C PRO A 14 -27.98 25.19 4.26
N SER A 15 -27.28 26.13 4.87
CA SER A 15 -26.08 26.78 4.33
C SER A 15 -25.13 25.72 3.74
N PRO A 16 -24.32 26.03 2.72
CA PRO A 16 -23.27 25.11 2.31
C PRO A 16 -22.40 24.87 3.55
N ALA A 17 -22.46 23.65 4.09
CA ALA A 17 -21.68 23.26 5.26
C ALA A 17 -20.25 23.73 5.02
N ARG A 18 -19.70 24.51 5.95
CA ARG A 18 -18.31 24.97 5.89
C ARG A 18 -17.47 23.74 5.59
N ARG A 19 -16.93 23.63 4.37
CA ARG A 19 -16.02 22.53 4.01
C ARG A 19 -14.89 22.60 5.02
N GLN A 20 -14.78 21.59 5.86
CA GLN A 20 -13.72 21.55 6.85
C GLN A 20 -12.37 21.55 6.15
N VAL A 21 -11.39 22.20 6.76
CA VAL A 21 -10.04 22.30 6.21
C VAL A 21 -9.25 21.07 6.65
N PHE A 22 -8.33 20.62 5.80
CA PHE A 22 -7.38 19.57 6.14
C PHE A 22 -6.59 19.96 7.42
N PRO A 23 -6.40 19.06 8.39
CA PRO A 23 -6.66 17.60 8.35
C PRO A 23 -8.05 17.16 8.86
N ALA A 24 -8.87 18.05 9.42
CA ALA A 24 -10.09 17.66 10.13
C ALA A 24 -11.08 16.87 9.24
N CYS A 25 -11.29 17.33 8.01
CA CYS A 25 -12.11 16.63 7.02
C CYS A 25 -11.60 15.22 6.67
N ALA A 26 -10.28 15.00 6.65
CA ALA A 26 -9.69 13.70 6.37
C ALA A 26 -9.94 12.73 7.55
N ILE A 27 -9.85 13.24 8.79
CA ILE A 27 -10.18 12.47 9.99
C ILE A 27 -11.66 12.07 9.98
N GLU A 28 -12.56 13.02 9.73
CA GLU A 28 -14.00 12.72 9.62
C GLU A 28 -14.31 11.70 8.51
N ALA A 29 -13.59 11.77 7.38
CA ALA A 29 -13.72 10.79 6.31
C ALA A 29 -13.34 9.37 6.76
N LEU A 30 -12.25 9.22 7.49
CA LEU A 30 -11.81 7.94 8.05
C LEU A 30 -12.76 7.42 9.14
N GLU A 31 -13.38 8.31 9.93
CA GLU A 31 -14.46 7.96 10.85
C GLU A 31 -15.70 7.43 10.11
N GLN A 32 -16.08 8.05 8.97
CA GLN A 32 -17.19 7.54 8.15
C GLN A 32 -16.88 6.15 7.56
N VAL A 33 -15.65 5.90 7.12
CA VAL A 33 -15.21 4.56 6.69
C VAL A 33 -15.42 3.56 7.81
N THR A 34 -14.95 3.90 9.02
CA THR A 34 -15.09 3.05 10.21
C THR A 34 -16.55 2.73 10.50
N LYS A 35 -17.41 3.75 10.51
CA LYS A 35 -18.85 3.62 10.77
C LYS A 35 -19.54 2.73 9.75
N ILE A 36 -19.31 2.98 8.46
CA ILE A 36 -19.98 2.24 7.37
C ILE A 36 -19.51 0.78 7.34
N CYS A 37 -18.21 0.55 7.53
CA CYS A 37 -17.65 -0.80 7.59
C CYS A 37 -18.14 -1.55 8.85
N GLY A 38 -18.22 -0.86 9.99
CA GLY A 38 -18.71 -1.41 11.25
C GLY A 38 -20.19 -1.81 11.21
N GLN A 39 -21.03 -1.10 10.46
CA GLN A 39 -22.47 -1.41 10.32
C GLN A 39 -22.76 -2.59 9.39
N GLN A 40 -21.84 -2.93 8.49
CA GLN A 40 -22.02 -4.06 7.54
C GLN A 40 -21.72 -5.44 8.16
N THR A 41 -21.38 -5.51 9.46
CA THR A 41 -21.10 -6.72 10.28
C THR A 41 -22.12 -7.87 10.18
N GLN A 42 -23.35 -7.63 9.74
CA GLN A 42 -24.40 -8.66 9.68
C GLN A 42 -24.53 -9.41 8.33
N LYS A 43 -23.79 -9.01 7.27
CA LYS A 43 -23.92 -9.61 5.91
C LYS A 43 -22.59 -10.13 5.33
N TRP A 44 -21.78 -10.76 6.17
CA TRP A 44 -20.40 -11.16 5.85
C TRP A 44 -20.24 -12.41 4.97
N ARG A 45 -21.32 -13.14 4.66
CA ARG A 45 -21.24 -14.41 3.90
C ARG A 45 -21.83 -14.31 2.49
N GLY A 46 -21.40 -13.33 1.72
CA GLY A 46 -21.79 -13.27 0.30
C GLY A 46 -21.03 -12.21 -0.50
N PRO A 47 -21.34 -12.06 -1.81
CA PRO A 47 -20.76 -11.04 -2.68
C PRO A 47 -21.00 -9.59 -2.20
N ALA A 48 -21.67 -9.42 -1.05
CA ALA A 48 -21.95 -8.16 -0.36
C ALA A 48 -20.73 -7.50 0.32
N GLY A 49 -19.58 -8.17 0.45
CA GLY A 49 -18.32 -7.47 0.76
C GLY A 49 -17.95 -6.43 -0.31
N ALA A 50 -18.42 -6.61 -1.55
CA ALA A 50 -18.26 -5.62 -2.61
C ALA A 50 -19.13 -4.36 -2.43
N THR A 51 -20.03 -4.29 -1.44
CA THR A 51 -21.08 -3.24 -1.40
C THR A 51 -20.62 -1.91 -0.80
N ALA A 52 -19.70 -1.83 0.18
CA ALA A 52 -19.16 -0.52 0.60
C ALA A 52 -18.04 -0.02 -0.33
N VAL A 53 -17.27 -0.93 -0.94
CA VAL A 53 -16.37 -0.58 -2.06
C VAL A 53 -17.18 0.09 -3.18
N ARG A 54 -18.43 -0.35 -3.41
CA ARG A 54 -19.40 0.25 -4.34
C ARG A 54 -20.29 1.35 -3.76
N ASN A 55 -20.07 1.79 -2.52
CA ASN A 55 -20.83 2.91 -1.95
C ASN A 55 -20.31 4.21 -2.59
N ASN A 56 -20.93 4.63 -3.68
CA ASN A 56 -20.53 5.82 -4.43
C ASN A 56 -20.45 7.08 -3.57
N GLU A 57 -21.35 7.26 -2.60
CA GLU A 57 -21.34 8.42 -1.71
C GLU A 57 -20.09 8.42 -0.83
N LEU A 58 -19.76 7.29 -0.22
CA LEU A 58 -18.52 7.13 0.55
C LEU A 58 -17.28 7.32 -0.34
N GLN A 59 -17.28 6.75 -1.54
CA GLN A 59 -16.15 6.91 -2.46
C GLN A 59 -15.96 8.36 -2.90
N HIS A 60 -17.05 9.12 -3.12
CA HIS A 60 -16.98 10.55 -3.39
C HIS A 60 -16.51 11.36 -2.19
N LEU A 61 -16.92 10.98 -0.97
CA LEU A 61 -16.41 11.59 0.25
C LEU A 61 -14.90 11.38 0.37
N LEU A 62 -14.42 10.15 0.19
CA LEU A 62 -12.98 9.84 0.22
C LEU A 62 -12.19 10.62 -0.83
N ASP A 63 -12.70 10.70 -2.06
CA ASP A 63 -12.01 11.46 -3.11
C ASP A 63 -11.91 12.95 -2.78
N ASN A 64 -12.94 13.56 -2.18
CA ASN A 64 -12.96 15.00 -1.92
C ASN A 64 -12.26 15.38 -0.60
N ASP A 65 -12.46 14.60 0.45
CA ASP A 65 -12.16 15.01 1.83
C ASP A 65 -10.96 14.25 2.42
N LEU A 66 -10.63 13.06 1.93
CA LEU A 66 -9.42 12.33 2.31
C LEU A 66 -8.29 12.57 1.31
N PHE A 67 -8.53 12.25 0.03
CA PHE A 67 -7.52 12.35 -1.02
C PHE A 67 -7.49 13.74 -1.69
N PHE A 68 -8.51 14.58 -1.50
CA PHE A 68 -8.53 15.93 -2.09
C PHE A 68 -8.29 15.94 -3.61
N VAL A 69 -8.88 14.99 -4.32
CA VAL A 69 -8.72 14.81 -5.76
C VAL A 69 -9.21 16.03 -6.52
N SER A 70 -8.37 16.50 -7.44
CA SER A 70 -8.69 17.61 -8.31
C SER A 70 -9.59 17.16 -9.47
N ALA A 71 -10.82 17.67 -9.48
CA ALA A 71 -11.75 17.49 -10.59
C ALA A 71 -11.21 17.98 -11.96
N ARG A 72 -10.22 18.87 -11.97
CA ARG A 72 -9.67 19.48 -13.20
C ARG A 72 -8.28 18.96 -13.58
N ARG A 73 -7.41 18.73 -12.59
CA ARG A 73 -5.97 18.50 -12.84
C ARG A 73 -5.53 17.07 -12.62
N ARG A 74 -6.43 16.17 -12.22
CA ARG A 74 -6.12 14.74 -12.12
C ARG A 74 -4.97 14.47 -11.13
N ASP A 75 -4.85 15.32 -10.12
CA ASP A 75 -3.82 15.35 -9.08
C ASP A 75 -4.46 15.51 -7.69
N LEU A 76 -3.64 15.40 -6.64
CA LEU A 76 -4.03 15.78 -5.27
C LEU A 76 -3.94 17.31 -5.16
N LYS A 77 -4.95 17.94 -4.57
CA LYS A 77 -4.90 19.39 -4.23
C LYS A 77 -4.07 19.69 -2.98
N LEU A 78 -3.59 18.66 -2.30
CA LEU A 78 -2.76 18.78 -1.11
C LEU A 78 -1.37 19.27 -1.48
N ASN A 79 -0.85 20.24 -0.73
CA ASN A 79 0.56 20.61 -0.83
C ASN A 79 1.46 19.50 -0.22
N PRO A 80 2.79 19.53 -0.44
CA PRO A 80 3.68 18.46 0.03
C PRO A 80 3.60 18.17 1.53
N ASN A 81 3.49 19.19 2.38
CA ASN A 81 3.35 19.01 3.83
C ASN A 81 2.04 18.32 4.19
N GLN A 82 0.95 18.68 3.51
CA GLN A 82 -0.36 18.03 3.70
C GLN A 82 -0.37 16.59 3.18
N GLN A 83 0.32 16.31 2.07
CA GLN A 83 0.48 14.94 1.58
C GLN A 83 1.25 14.09 2.60
N PHE A 84 2.34 14.60 3.17
CA PHE A 84 3.07 13.91 4.23
C PHE A 84 2.19 13.68 5.48
N GLN A 85 1.43 14.69 5.90
CA GLN A 85 0.50 14.56 7.01
C GLN A 85 -0.62 13.54 6.72
N LEU A 86 -1.10 13.44 5.47
CA LEU A 86 -2.07 12.42 5.07
C LEU A 86 -1.48 11.02 5.22
N LEU A 87 -0.21 10.81 4.83
CA LEU A 87 0.45 9.52 5.00
C LEU A 87 0.57 9.15 6.49
N ALA A 88 0.95 10.11 7.34
CA ALA A 88 1.01 9.90 8.79
C ALA A 88 -0.37 9.52 9.37
N LEU A 89 -1.42 10.26 9.01
CA LEU A 89 -2.79 9.98 9.43
C LEU A 89 -3.27 8.58 9.00
N LEU A 90 -2.92 8.14 7.79
CA LEU A 90 -3.26 6.80 7.31
C LEU A 90 -2.50 5.72 8.08
N CYS A 91 -1.21 5.90 8.36
CA CYS A 91 -0.44 4.97 9.21
C CYS A 91 -1.04 4.85 10.61
N GLU A 92 -1.36 5.98 11.25
CA GLU A 92 -2.02 6.02 12.57
C GLU A 92 -3.37 5.27 12.52
N TYR A 93 -4.19 5.57 11.51
CA TYR A 93 -5.49 4.92 11.31
C TYR A 93 -5.40 3.39 11.21
N PHE A 94 -4.46 2.86 10.41
CA PHE A 94 -4.29 1.41 10.29
C PHE A 94 -3.68 0.77 11.55
N ASN A 95 -2.81 1.49 12.26
CA ASN A 95 -2.25 1.02 13.53
C ASN A 95 -3.31 0.95 14.64
N GLU A 96 -4.17 1.96 14.77
CA GLU A 96 -5.30 1.96 15.72
C GLU A 96 -6.28 0.80 15.49
N ARG A 97 -6.39 0.34 14.24
CA ARG A 97 -7.27 -0.78 13.85
C ARG A 97 -6.59 -2.14 13.86
N SER A 98 -5.31 -2.23 14.25
CA SER A 98 -4.56 -3.49 14.30
C SER A 98 -5.14 -4.51 15.29
N SER A 99 -5.93 -4.07 16.28
CA SER A 99 -6.64 -4.94 17.24
C SER A 99 -7.99 -5.46 16.75
N GLU A 100 -8.53 -4.91 15.66
CA GLU A 100 -9.80 -5.37 15.07
C GLU A 100 -9.62 -6.77 14.42
N PRO A 101 -10.69 -7.55 14.21
CA PRO A 101 -10.60 -8.78 13.42
C PRO A 101 -9.96 -8.56 12.04
N ARG A 102 -9.06 -9.46 11.61
CA ARG A 102 -8.30 -9.33 10.34
C ARG A 102 -9.16 -9.05 9.10
N GLY A 103 -10.38 -9.61 9.05
CA GLY A 103 -11.34 -9.34 7.98
C GLY A 103 -11.82 -7.89 7.93
N HIS A 104 -11.99 -7.23 9.08
CA HIS A 104 -12.33 -5.80 9.15
C HIS A 104 -11.15 -4.94 8.70
N GLN A 105 -9.94 -5.27 9.15
CA GLN A 105 -8.72 -4.52 8.80
C GLN A 105 -8.52 -4.45 7.28
N TYR A 106 -8.59 -5.59 6.61
CA TYR A 106 -8.46 -5.65 5.15
C TYR A 106 -9.61 -4.92 4.43
N TYR A 107 -10.80 -4.91 5.02
CA TYR A 107 -11.94 -4.19 4.43
C TYR A 107 -11.76 -2.67 4.45
N TYR A 108 -11.20 -2.11 5.55
CA TYR A 108 -10.84 -0.69 5.58
C TYR A 108 -9.85 -0.35 4.46
N PHE A 109 -8.84 -1.21 4.27
CA PHE A 109 -7.89 -1.08 3.16
C PHE A 109 -8.58 -1.10 1.79
N GLU A 110 -9.46 -2.08 1.53
CA GLU A 110 -10.17 -2.17 0.25
C GLU A 110 -11.06 -0.96 -0.01
N VAL A 111 -11.79 -0.47 0.99
CA VAL A 111 -12.66 0.71 0.84
C VAL A 111 -11.84 1.97 0.53
N ILE A 112 -10.69 2.16 1.20
CA ILE A 112 -9.84 3.34 1.06
C ILE A 112 -9.08 3.32 -0.27
N PHE A 113 -8.43 2.22 -0.65
CA PHE A 113 -7.53 2.18 -1.81
C PHE A 113 -8.11 1.47 -3.04
N CYS A 114 -8.94 0.44 -2.85
CA CYS A 114 -9.52 -0.36 -3.93
C CYS A 114 -10.94 0.08 -4.32
N GLY A 115 -11.54 1.02 -3.58
CA GLY A 115 -12.90 1.55 -3.81
C GLY A 115 -13.17 2.09 -5.21
N ARG A 116 -12.11 2.50 -5.93
CA ARG A 116 -12.15 3.05 -7.29
C ARG A 116 -11.61 2.08 -8.34
N GLU A 117 -11.40 0.81 -8.01
CA GLU A 117 -10.90 -0.18 -8.98
C GLU A 117 -11.81 -0.24 -10.22
N GLY A 118 -11.23 -0.01 -11.40
CA GLY A 118 -11.95 0.17 -12.67
C GLY A 118 -12.13 1.64 -13.10
N GLU A 119 -12.00 2.60 -12.19
CA GLU A 119 -12.03 4.04 -12.47
C GLU A 119 -10.60 4.58 -12.64
N GLY A 120 -9.98 4.24 -13.77
CA GLY A 120 -8.54 4.38 -14.08
C GLY A 120 -7.79 5.44 -13.27
N LEU A 121 -8.05 6.72 -13.54
CA LEU A 121 -7.34 7.81 -12.89
C LEU A 121 -7.55 7.89 -11.36
N LEU A 122 -8.80 7.78 -10.90
CA LEU A 122 -9.11 7.91 -9.47
C LEU A 122 -8.45 6.78 -8.67
N HIS A 123 -8.45 5.59 -9.25
CA HIS A 123 -7.71 4.46 -8.71
C HIS A 123 -6.20 4.76 -8.67
N ASP A 124 -5.60 5.20 -9.77
CA ASP A 124 -4.16 5.44 -9.85
C ASP A 124 -3.68 6.52 -8.86
N ILE A 125 -4.49 7.55 -8.59
CA ILE A 125 -4.20 8.56 -7.56
C ILE A 125 -4.13 7.92 -6.17
N ARG A 126 -5.11 7.08 -5.82
CA ARG A 126 -5.14 6.40 -4.52
C ARG A 126 -4.01 5.40 -4.39
N ILE A 127 -3.69 4.66 -5.45
CA ILE A 127 -2.55 3.75 -5.46
C ILE A 127 -1.22 4.51 -5.34
N SER A 128 -1.07 5.68 -5.96
CA SER A 128 0.14 6.51 -5.77
C SER A 128 0.34 6.91 -4.31
N VAL A 129 -0.74 7.27 -3.60
CA VAL A 129 -0.68 7.52 -2.15
C VAL A 129 -0.30 6.25 -1.39
N LEU A 130 -0.90 5.09 -1.74
CA LEU A 130 -0.57 3.81 -1.13
C LEU A 130 0.91 3.42 -1.30
N MET A 131 1.51 3.68 -2.47
CA MET A 131 2.93 3.41 -2.72
C MET A 131 3.82 4.22 -1.78
N ASN A 132 3.55 5.51 -1.64
CA ASN A 132 4.27 6.36 -0.69
C ASN A 132 4.02 5.93 0.76
N LEU A 133 2.80 5.50 1.08
CA LEU A 133 2.44 4.97 2.39
C LEU A 133 3.20 3.70 2.73
N CYS A 134 3.43 2.80 1.77
CA CYS A 134 4.27 1.60 1.97
C CYS A 134 5.67 2.00 2.44
N SER A 135 6.27 3.01 1.81
CA SER A 135 7.58 3.51 2.25
C SER A 135 7.53 4.08 3.67
N LEU A 136 6.53 4.90 3.99
CA LEU A 136 6.42 5.48 5.32
C LEU A 136 6.19 4.40 6.40
N SER A 137 5.37 3.39 6.09
CA SER A 137 5.00 2.28 7.00
C SER A 137 6.17 1.38 7.41
N ILE A 138 7.26 1.41 6.64
CA ILE A 138 8.49 0.66 6.97
C ILE A 138 9.36 1.48 7.93
N GLN A 139 9.47 2.80 7.73
CA GLN A 139 10.21 3.70 8.64
C GLN A 139 9.48 3.91 9.97
N TYR A 140 8.15 4.00 9.91
CA TYR A 140 7.25 4.11 11.04
C TYR A 140 6.36 2.86 11.07
N PRO A 141 6.74 1.81 11.82
CA PRO A 141 6.17 0.48 11.71
C PRO A 141 4.63 0.47 11.69
N CYS A 142 4.09 0.15 10.52
CA CYS A 142 2.67 -0.12 10.26
C CYS A 142 2.55 -1.35 9.36
N TYR A 143 3.09 -2.48 9.83
CA TYR A 143 3.25 -3.69 9.02
C TYR A 143 1.92 -4.37 8.65
N SER A 144 0.84 -4.12 9.41
CA SER A 144 -0.52 -4.57 9.05
C SER A 144 -0.93 -4.06 7.67
N LEU A 145 -0.57 -2.82 7.32
CA LEU A 145 -0.80 -2.26 5.98
C LEU A 145 -0.10 -3.09 4.90
N LEU A 146 1.17 -3.45 5.09
CA LEU A 146 1.93 -4.23 4.11
C LEU A 146 1.36 -5.65 3.93
N ASN A 147 0.79 -6.24 4.98
CA ASN A 147 0.02 -7.49 4.87
C ASN A 147 -1.26 -7.32 4.03
N HIS A 148 -1.94 -6.17 4.10
CA HIS A 148 -3.07 -5.88 3.22
C HIS A 148 -2.63 -5.64 1.78
N VAL A 149 -1.49 -4.97 1.58
CA VAL A 149 -0.89 -4.78 0.27
C VAL A 149 -0.54 -6.13 -0.37
N SER A 150 0.13 -7.05 0.35
CA SER A 150 0.44 -8.38 -0.19
C SER A 150 -0.83 -9.16 -0.56
N GLN A 151 -1.86 -9.12 0.29
CA GLN A 151 -3.16 -9.75 0.01
C GLN A 151 -3.81 -9.18 -1.26
N TRP A 152 -3.79 -7.86 -1.43
CA TRP A 152 -4.33 -7.20 -2.61
C TRP A 152 -3.53 -7.52 -3.88
N LEU A 153 -2.19 -7.46 -3.82
CA LEU A 153 -1.31 -7.80 -4.93
C LEU A 153 -1.50 -9.26 -5.38
N HIS A 154 -1.72 -10.18 -4.42
CA HIS A 154 -2.00 -11.57 -4.73
C HIS A 154 -3.36 -11.71 -5.45
N LYS A 155 -4.39 -11.00 -4.98
CA LYS A 155 -5.74 -10.99 -5.58
C LYS A 155 -5.76 -10.47 -7.02
N ILE A 156 -5.05 -9.38 -7.32
CA ILE A 156 -5.05 -8.77 -8.67
C ILE A 156 -4.11 -9.50 -9.66
N GLY A 157 -3.18 -10.31 -9.15
CA GLY A 157 -2.22 -11.06 -9.96
C GLY A 157 -1.34 -10.16 -10.84
N SER A 158 -1.08 -10.58 -12.08
CA SER A 158 -0.19 -9.87 -13.01
C SER A 158 -0.88 -8.80 -13.87
N GLY A 159 -2.16 -8.47 -13.60
CA GLY A 159 -2.93 -7.56 -14.46
C GLY A 159 -2.35 -6.14 -14.53
N LYS A 160 -1.66 -5.69 -13.47
CA LYS A 160 -0.96 -4.40 -13.39
C LYS A 160 0.37 -4.58 -12.66
N SER A 161 1.39 -3.79 -13.03
CA SER A 161 2.75 -3.86 -12.47
C SER A 161 2.89 -3.22 -11.08
N TYR A 162 1.83 -3.12 -10.29
CA TYR A 162 1.87 -2.41 -9.00
C TYR A 162 2.87 -3.02 -8.02
N ALA A 163 2.99 -4.35 -7.97
CA ALA A 163 3.99 -5.00 -7.13
C ALA A 163 5.41 -4.52 -7.49
N GLN A 164 5.77 -4.52 -8.76
CA GLN A 164 7.07 -4.03 -9.22
C GLN A 164 7.27 -2.54 -8.93
N GLN A 165 6.25 -1.70 -9.15
CA GLN A 165 6.33 -0.27 -8.87
C GLN A 165 6.56 0.01 -7.39
N ILE A 166 5.83 -0.68 -6.50
CA ILE A 166 6.03 -0.60 -5.05
C ILE A 166 7.45 -1.02 -4.70
N ILE A 167 7.89 -2.20 -5.13
CA ILE A 167 9.23 -2.70 -4.79
C ILE A 167 10.33 -1.79 -5.34
N ASN A 168 10.20 -1.25 -6.55
CA ASN A 168 11.16 -0.30 -7.10
C ASN A 168 11.26 0.97 -6.25
N LEU A 169 10.12 1.54 -5.83
CA LEU A 169 10.10 2.70 -4.94
C LEU A 169 10.79 2.40 -3.60
N LEU A 170 10.52 1.22 -3.02
CA LEU A 170 11.16 0.82 -1.77
C LEU A 170 12.67 0.58 -1.93
N VAL A 171 13.10 -0.01 -3.05
CA VAL A 171 14.53 -0.15 -3.36
C VAL A 171 15.18 1.22 -3.48
N ASP A 172 14.55 2.16 -4.19
CA ASP A 172 15.07 3.52 -4.31
C ASP A 172 15.22 4.20 -2.93
N HIS A 173 14.22 4.07 -2.06
CA HIS A 173 14.23 4.73 -0.75
C HIS A 173 15.15 4.06 0.28
N PHE A 174 15.23 2.73 0.31
CA PHE A 174 15.90 2.00 1.39
C PHE A 174 17.25 1.40 0.99
N ILE A 175 17.45 1.09 -0.29
CA ILE A 175 18.67 0.43 -0.79
C ILE A 175 19.57 1.41 -1.53
N MET A 176 18.99 2.28 -2.36
CA MET A 176 19.76 3.19 -3.22
C MET A 176 20.12 4.51 -2.54
N SER A 177 19.56 4.78 -1.36
CA SER A 177 19.92 5.91 -0.50
C SER A 177 21.39 5.85 -0.04
N PRO A 178 21.97 7.00 0.37
CA PRO A 178 23.32 7.04 0.94
C PRO A 178 23.53 6.01 2.04
N SER A 179 24.63 5.26 1.97
CA SER A 179 24.89 4.11 2.85
C SER A 179 25.03 4.50 4.32
N ASP A 180 25.49 5.72 4.60
CA ASP A 180 25.65 6.29 5.94
C ASP A 180 24.31 6.51 6.67
N TRP A 181 23.18 6.52 5.95
CA TRP A 181 21.86 6.62 6.54
C TRP A 181 21.32 5.29 7.05
N ASN A 182 21.96 4.17 6.69
CA ASN A 182 21.60 2.80 7.10
C ASN A 182 20.11 2.46 6.90
N LEU A 183 19.43 3.08 5.93
CA LEU A 183 17.97 2.93 5.77
C LEU A 183 17.54 1.49 5.49
N HIS A 184 18.39 0.69 4.85
CA HIS A 184 18.14 -0.73 4.58
C HIS A 184 17.87 -1.55 5.86
N GLU A 185 18.36 -1.12 7.03
CA GLU A 185 18.11 -1.80 8.31
C GLU A 185 16.62 -1.82 8.67
N HIS A 186 15.85 -0.81 8.26
CA HIS A 186 14.39 -0.78 8.47
C HIS A 186 13.65 -1.89 7.71
N LEU A 187 14.27 -2.51 6.69
CA LEU A 187 13.69 -3.63 5.97
C LEU A 187 13.84 -4.96 6.75
N LEU A 188 14.85 -5.11 7.60
CA LEU A 188 15.17 -6.40 8.23
C LEU A 188 13.97 -7.03 8.96
N PRO A 189 13.19 -6.30 9.81
CA PRO A 189 12.06 -6.87 10.53
C PRO A 189 10.93 -7.42 9.64
N LEU A 190 10.87 -7.01 8.37
CA LEU A 190 9.77 -7.39 7.48
C LEU A 190 9.68 -8.91 7.24
N ALA A 191 10.77 -9.66 7.38
CA ALA A 191 10.73 -11.12 7.25
C ALA A 191 9.78 -11.76 8.27
N ASP A 192 9.82 -11.30 9.51
CA ASP A 192 9.00 -11.84 10.60
C ASP A 192 7.58 -11.27 10.58
N GLU A 193 7.44 -10.00 10.22
CA GLU A 193 6.19 -9.25 10.31
C GLU A 193 5.27 -9.48 9.08
N VAL A 194 5.85 -9.49 7.88
CA VAL A 194 5.13 -9.49 6.59
C VAL A 194 5.80 -10.39 5.52
N PRO A 195 6.02 -11.70 5.78
CA PRO A 195 6.80 -12.59 4.90
C PRO A 195 6.25 -12.73 3.47
N GLU A 196 4.94 -12.60 3.29
CA GLU A 196 4.32 -12.63 1.96
C GLU A 196 4.66 -11.37 1.15
N PHE A 197 4.71 -10.20 1.80
CA PHE A 197 5.19 -8.97 1.18
C PHE A 197 6.68 -9.06 0.82
N VAL A 198 7.49 -9.62 1.73
CA VAL A 198 8.92 -9.88 1.49
C VAL A 198 9.15 -10.74 0.25
N SER A 199 8.27 -11.70 -0.02
CA SER A 199 8.36 -12.55 -1.21
C SER A 199 8.29 -11.74 -2.51
N TYR A 200 7.45 -10.69 -2.55
CA TYR A 200 7.42 -9.74 -3.67
C TYR A 200 8.72 -8.94 -3.77
N PHE A 201 9.26 -8.49 -2.63
CA PHE A 201 10.51 -7.74 -2.59
C PHE A 201 11.67 -8.57 -3.12
N VAL A 202 11.85 -9.81 -2.63
CA VAL A 202 12.86 -10.75 -3.12
C VAL A 202 12.73 -10.95 -4.64
N ALA A 203 11.51 -11.11 -5.13
CA ALA A 203 11.26 -11.33 -6.55
C ALA A 203 11.57 -10.13 -7.44
N TYR A 204 11.31 -8.90 -7.00
CA TYR A 204 11.35 -7.72 -7.87
C TYR A 204 12.51 -6.75 -7.59
N SER A 205 13.22 -6.87 -6.46
CA SER A 205 14.25 -5.90 -6.06
C SER A 205 15.59 -6.08 -6.77
N VAL A 206 15.91 -7.28 -7.26
CA VAL A 206 17.23 -7.60 -7.81
C VAL A 206 17.29 -7.24 -9.30
N THR A 207 18.16 -6.29 -9.61
CA THR A 207 18.49 -5.86 -10.98
C THR A 207 20.00 -5.65 -11.08
N LYS A 208 20.50 -5.42 -12.30
CA LYS A 208 21.93 -5.12 -12.52
C LYS A 208 22.41 -3.88 -11.77
N THR A 209 21.53 -2.92 -11.46
CA THR A 209 21.89 -1.65 -10.82
C THR A 209 21.70 -1.67 -9.30
N THR A 210 20.79 -2.51 -8.82
CA THR A 210 20.36 -2.57 -7.40
C THR A 210 21.11 -3.63 -6.61
N ILE A 211 21.78 -4.58 -7.27
CA ILE A 211 22.58 -5.63 -6.63
C ILE A 211 23.86 -5.06 -5.99
N ARG A 212 23.72 -4.55 -4.77
CA ARG A 212 24.75 -3.90 -3.94
C ARG A 212 24.76 -4.51 -2.55
N THR A 213 25.79 -4.22 -1.75
CA THR A 213 25.96 -4.75 -0.40
C THR A 213 24.70 -4.62 0.46
N ALA A 214 24.10 -3.44 0.55
CA ALA A 214 22.88 -3.22 1.35
C ALA A 214 21.69 -4.11 0.95
N LEU A 215 21.48 -4.35 -0.35
CA LEU A 215 20.44 -5.27 -0.81
C LEU A 215 20.78 -6.71 -0.44
N ILE A 216 22.03 -7.11 -0.65
CA ILE A 216 22.50 -8.46 -0.37
C ILE A 216 22.40 -8.76 1.13
N ASP A 217 22.72 -7.81 2.01
CA ASP A 217 22.60 -7.98 3.46
C ASP A 217 21.15 -8.24 3.88
N VAL A 218 20.21 -7.48 3.32
CA VAL A 218 18.76 -7.68 3.55
C VAL A 218 18.30 -9.04 3.02
N LEU A 219 18.64 -9.38 1.78
CA LEU A 219 18.24 -10.66 1.17
C LEU A 219 18.86 -11.86 1.90
N ALA A 220 20.13 -11.76 2.29
CA ALA A 220 20.83 -12.75 3.08
C ALA A 220 20.11 -12.98 4.42
N HIS A 221 19.79 -11.90 5.14
CA HIS A 221 19.05 -11.98 6.40
C HIS A 221 17.71 -12.71 6.23
N TRP A 222 16.92 -12.34 5.21
CA TRP A 222 15.60 -12.94 4.98
C TRP A 222 15.65 -14.39 4.49
N LEU A 223 16.56 -14.71 3.56
CA LEU A 223 16.61 -16.01 2.89
C LEU A 223 17.39 -17.07 3.68
N THR A 224 18.16 -16.67 4.69
CA THR A 224 18.81 -17.58 5.64
C THR A 224 18.17 -17.60 7.02
N GLY A 225 17.22 -16.68 7.28
CA GLY A 225 16.50 -16.56 8.53
C GLY A 225 15.39 -17.60 8.73
N ALA A 226 14.69 -17.50 9.86
CA ALA A 226 13.66 -18.45 10.27
C ALA A 226 12.45 -18.52 9.30
N GLN A 227 12.12 -17.41 8.63
CA GLN A 227 10.98 -17.31 7.71
C GLN A 227 11.32 -17.66 6.26
N SER A 228 12.58 -18.04 5.98
CA SER A 228 13.07 -18.37 4.63
C SER A 228 12.19 -19.38 3.89
N ASN A 229 11.82 -20.49 4.56
CA ASN A 229 10.94 -21.50 3.98
C ASN A 229 9.58 -20.95 3.56
N ARG A 230 8.99 -20.05 4.37
CA ARG A 230 7.70 -19.43 4.06
C ARG A 230 7.80 -18.50 2.86
N ILE A 231 8.86 -17.69 2.81
CA ILE A 231 9.15 -16.78 1.69
C ILE A 231 9.33 -17.58 0.39
N ILE A 232 10.20 -18.58 0.39
CA ILE A 232 10.48 -19.42 -0.79
C ILE A 232 9.23 -20.18 -1.23
N THR A 233 8.45 -20.72 -0.29
CA THR A 233 7.20 -21.43 -0.61
C THR A 233 6.22 -20.50 -1.31
N PHE A 234 6.02 -19.28 -0.81
CA PHE A 234 5.13 -18.30 -1.45
C PHE A 234 5.59 -17.92 -2.86
N ILE A 235 6.91 -17.72 -3.06
CA ILE A 235 7.48 -17.47 -4.40
C ILE A 235 7.19 -18.63 -5.35
N LYS A 236 7.32 -19.88 -4.88
CA LYS A 236 7.07 -21.09 -5.69
C LYS A 236 5.59 -21.31 -6.01
N GLU A 237 4.71 -20.98 -5.08
CA GLU A 237 3.27 -21.23 -5.20
C GLU A 237 2.52 -20.12 -5.94
N THR A 238 3.13 -18.94 -6.12
CA THR A 238 2.53 -17.82 -6.84
C THR A 238 3.07 -17.71 -8.27
N PRO A 239 2.37 -18.20 -9.32
CA PRO A 239 2.96 -18.43 -10.65
C PRO A 239 3.56 -17.19 -11.30
N THR A 240 2.95 -16.02 -11.07
CA THR A 240 3.42 -14.74 -11.62
C THR A 240 4.75 -14.31 -11.00
N ILE A 241 4.91 -14.53 -9.69
CA ILE A 241 6.15 -14.27 -8.96
C ILE A 241 7.20 -15.30 -9.35
N THR A 242 6.86 -16.59 -9.34
CA THR A 242 7.78 -17.68 -9.71
C THR A 242 8.39 -17.44 -11.08
N LYS A 243 7.54 -17.14 -12.08
CA LYS A 243 7.98 -16.90 -13.45
C LYS A 243 8.90 -15.69 -13.54
N TYR A 244 8.59 -14.61 -12.83
CA TYR A 244 9.45 -13.43 -12.86
C TYR A 244 10.79 -13.70 -12.18
N PHE A 245 10.77 -14.30 -10.98
CA PHE A 245 11.96 -14.62 -10.20
C PHE A 245 12.92 -15.50 -11.00
N ALA A 246 12.43 -16.59 -11.60
CA ALA A 246 13.24 -17.50 -12.40
C ALA A 246 13.90 -16.81 -13.60
N ASN A 247 13.15 -15.93 -14.30
CA ASN A 247 13.61 -15.32 -15.53
C ASN A 247 14.51 -14.09 -15.32
N ASN A 248 14.34 -13.35 -14.21
CA ASN A 248 14.96 -12.03 -14.05
C ASN A 248 15.87 -11.93 -12.83
N THR A 249 15.57 -12.65 -11.75
CA THR A 249 16.12 -12.40 -10.42
C THR A 249 17.14 -13.46 -10.04
N PHE A 250 16.79 -14.74 -10.22
CA PHE A 250 17.58 -15.87 -9.76
C PHE A 250 19.00 -15.87 -10.34
N TRP A 251 19.13 -15.71 -11.67
CA TRP A 251 20.44 -15.75 -12.32
C TRP A 251 21.36 -14.59 -11.89
N LEU A 252 20.81 -13.43 -11.53
CA LEU A 252 21.59 -12.29 -11.01
C LEU A 252 22.16 -12.60 -9.63
N LEU A 253 21.38 -13.27 -8.78
CA LEU A 253 21.85 -13.73 -7.47
C LEU A 253 22.96 -14.78 -7.61
N VAL A 254 22.79 -15.74 -8.53
CA VAL A 254 23.83 -16.74 -8.85
C VAL A 254 25.09 -16.05 -9.39
N LEU A 255 24.94 -15.10 -10.32
CA LEU A 255 26.08 -14.38 -10.88
C LEU A 255 26.85 -13.62 -9.79
N TYR A 256 26.15 -12.96 -8.88
CA TYR A 256 26.78 -12.27 -7.74
C TYR A 256 27.47 -13.25 -6.80
N ASP A 257 26.85 -14.39 -6.47
CA ASP A 257 27.45 -15.44 -5.65
C ASP A 257 28.79 -15.91 -6.26
N CYS A 258 28.79 -16.21 -7.56
CA CYS A 258 29.98 -16.67 -8.28
C CYS A 258 31.10 -15.62 -8.36
N THR A 259 30.78 -14.34 -8.49
CA THR A 259 31.80 -13.27 -8.63
C THR A 259 32.32 -12.74 -7.30
N SER A 260 31.51 -12.82 -6.25
CA SER A 260 31.84 -12.29 -4.91
C SER A 260 32.57 -13.31 -4.03
N SER A 261 32.50 -14.61 -4.35
CA SER A 261 33.02 -15.71 -3.53
C SER A 261 34.54 -15.98 -3.65
N PHE A 262 35.35 -15.06 -4.15
CA PHE A 262 36.82 -15.17 -4.05
C PHE A 262 37.28 -14.85 -2.61
N GLY A 263 36.95 -15.73 -1.65
CA GLY A 263 37.59 -15.76 -0.31
C GLY A 263 36.69 -16.02 0.90
N SER A 264 35.35 -15.98 0.78
CA SER A 264 34.44 -16.34 1.87
C SER A 264 33.20 -17.06 1.32
N LYS A 265 32.60 -17.97 2.10
CA LYS A 265 31.33 -18.60 1.75
C LYS A 265 30.29 -17.50 1.55
N SER A 266 29.90 -17.25 0.31
CA SER A 266 28.82 -16.30 0.04
C SER A 266 27.54 -16.77 0.74
N VAL A 267 26.82 -15.81 1.33
CA VAL A 267 25.63 -16.05 2.15
C VAL A 267 24.49 -16.67 1.32
N LEU A 268 24.58 -16.62 -0.02
CA LEU A 268 23.60 -17.16 -0.96
C LEU A 268 23.90 -18.58 -1.45
N HIS A 269 25.07 -19.16 -1.09
CA HIS A 269 25.55 -20.43 -1.64
C HIS A 269 24.62 -21.63 -1.36
N GLY A 270 23.80 -21.57 -0.30
CA GLY A 270 22.83 -22.62 0.03
C GLY A 270 21.41 -22.37 -0.53
N ILE A 271 21.18 -21.22 -1.17
CA ILE A 271 19.88 -20.85 -1.76
C ILE A 271 19.89 -21.10 -3.28
N THR A 272 21.08 -21.12 -3.89
CA THR A 272 21.30 -21.28 -5.34
C THR A 272 21.61 -22.72 -5.78
N THR A 273 21.88 -23.63 -4.84
CA THR A 273 22.09 -25.07 -5.05
C THR A 273 20.85 -25.88 -4.72
#